data_AF-A0A2W2AT16-F1
#
_entry.id   AF-A0A2W2AT16-F1
#
_cell.length_a   1.000
_cell.length_b   1.000
_cell.length_c   1.000
_cell.angle_alpha   90.00
_cell.angle_beta   90.00
_cell.angle_gamma   90.00
#
_symmetry.space_group_name_H-M   'P 1'
#
loop_
_entity.id
_entity.type
_entity.pdbx_description
1 polymer ?
#
loop_
_entity_poly.entity_id
_entity_poly.type
_entity_poly.pdbx_seq_one_letter_code
_entity_poly.pdbx_strand_id
1 'polypeptide(L)'
;MHPPSGIVFCNPRMFFGINSDETNFRPRFLSNIVRKQLPSILQSFPLIEDSCAVSSTSKGNRQITVDKNQLIFRINRVVRAIEATSGLDELDISARAILSFIGEAETEQRTLNVSDVVKGPGFGTAPTVYSRLAELEKAGWIKCTPDPRDGRAKQVLLTALARRTYAKMSSEAQKLVAAQRA
;
A
#
# COMPACT_ATOMS: atom_id res chain seq x y z
N MET A 1 56.90 -36.51 7.67
CA MET A 1 55.71 -35.73 7.32
C MET A 1 55.09 -35.22 8.61
N HIS A 2 55.39 -33.99 8.96
CA HIS A 2 54.89 -33.30 10.16
C HIS A 2 53.55 -32.62 9.87
N PRO A 3 52.56 -32.67 10.77
CA PRO A 3 51.47 -31.70 10.79
C PRO A 3 51.87 -30.47 11.65
N PRO A 4 51.55 -29.23 11.26
CA PRO A 4 51.72 -28.10 12.15
C PRO A 4 50.58 -28.03 13.17
N SER A 5 51.00 -28.04 14.43
CA SER A 5 50.27 -27.56 15.61
C SER A 5 49.95 -26.07 15.49
N GLY A 6 48.80 -25.62 15.98
CA GLY A 6 48.42 -24.21 15.87
C GLY A 6 47.16 -23.78 16.62
N ILE A 7 47.20 -23.94 17.95
CA ILE A 7 46.71 -22.98 18.96
C ILE A 7 45.20 -22.64 19.00
N VAL A 8 44.58 -23.13 20.07
CA VAL A 8 43.36 -22.63 20.70
C VAL A 8 43.66 -21.29 21.39
N PHE A 9 42.85 -20.27 21.15
CA PHE A 9 42.72 -19.12 22.05
C PHE A 9 41.27 -18.92 22.45
N CYS A 10 41.01 -18.99 23.75
CA CYS A 10 39.77 -18.56 24.38
C CYS A 10 39.79 -17.03 24.59
N ASN A 11 38.68 -16.40 24.16
CA ASN A 11 37.97 -15.18 24.61
C ASN A 11 38.65 -14.25 25.66
N PRO A 12 38.50 -12.92 25.53
CA PRO A 12 37.41 -12.28 26.27
C PRO A 12 36.72 -11.08 25.58
N ARG A 13 35.40 -11.01 25.76
CA ARG A 13 34.59 -9.81 26.08
C ARG A 13 35.25 -8.45 25.75
N MET A 14 34.75 -7.78 24.70
CA MET A 14 34.76 -6.32 24.65
C MET A 14 33.39 -5.78 24.26
N PHE A 15 32.87 -4.96 25.18
CA PHE A 15 31.79 -4.01 25.05
C PHE A 15 32.22 -2.88 24.11
N PHE A 16 31.44 -2.60 23.07
CA PHE A 16 31.21 -1.30 22.43
C PHE A 16 29.88 -1.48 21.68
N GLY A 17 28.79 -0.74 21.91
CA GLY A 17 28.71 0.67 22.24
C GLY A 17 28.47 1.48 20.96
N ILE A 18 27.28 1.33 20.34
CA ILE A 18 26.75 2.23 19.29
C ILE A 18 25.23 2.25 19.47
N ASN A 19 24.76 3.16 20.31
CA ASN A 19 24.10 4.41 19.92
C ASN A 19 22.76 4.17 19.20
N SER A 20 21.72 4.15 20.04
CA SER A 20 20.43 4.74 19.74
C SER A 20 20.64 6.13 19.17
N ASP A 21 20.38 6.32 17.88
CA ASP A 21 20.16 7.66 17.34
C ASP A 21 18.69 7.77 16.94
N GLU A 22 17.95 8.35 17.88
CA GLU A 22 16.63 8.94 17.67
C GLU A 22 16.74 10.06 16.62
N THR A 23 16.53 9.74 15.34
CA THR A 23 16.16 10.79 14.38
C THR A 23 14.67 11.06 14.45
N ASN A 24 14.31 11.77 15.52
CA ASN A 24 13.42 12.93 15.54
C ASN A 24 12.81 13.30 14.17
N PHE A 25 11.56 12.92 13.91
CA PHE A 25 10.75 13.54 12.86
C PHE A 25 9.47 14.10 13.46
N ARG A 26 9.60 15.24 14.13
CA ARG A 26 8.49 16.14 14.45
C ARG A 26 8.34 17.17 13.33
N PRO A 27 7.14 17.37 12.78
CA PRO A 27 6.77 18.66 12.24
C PRO A 27 5.81 19.34 13.24
N ARG A 28 6.32 20.35 13.97
CA ARG A 28 5.48 21.40 14.56
C ARG A 28 5.30 22.50 13.52
N PHE A 29 4.04 22.71 13.15
CA PHE A 29 3.40 23.99 12.82
C PHE A 29 4.11 24.99 11.90
N LEU A 30 3.52 25.19 10.73
CA LEU A 30 3.16 26.53 10.26
C LEU A 30 1.69 26.53 9.84
N SER A 31 0.94 27.40 10.52
CA SER A 31 -0.45 27.72 10.28
C SER A 31 -0.57 28.90 9.29
N ASN A 32 -1.61 28.81 8.46
CA ASN A 32 -2.35 29.87 7.76
C ASN A 32 -1.81 30.42 6.43
N ILE A 33 -2.78 30.69 5.53
CA ILE A 33 -2.74 31.31 4.18
C ILE A 33 -2.60 30.23 3.08
N VAL A 34 -3.64 29.78 2.36
CA VAL A 34 -4.62 30.52 1.54
C VAL A 34 -5.94 29.76 1.45
N ARG A 35 -7.05 30.40 1.85
CA ARG A 35 -8.37 30.16 1.24
C ARG A 35 -8.27 30.62 -0.21
N LYS A 36 -8.43 29.73 -1.19
CA LYS A 36 -9.06 30.01 -2.48
C LYS A 36 -9.09 28.75 -3.35
N GLN A 37 -10.26 28.56 -3.97
CA GLN A 37 -10.54 27.75 -5.15
C GLN A 37 -10.30 26.24 -5.04
N LEU A 38 -11.32 25.54 -4.54
CA LEU A 38 -11.63 24.19 -5.03
C LEU A 38 -11.85 24.28 -6.56
N PRO A 39 -11.22 23.45 -7.38
CA PRO A 39 -11.65 23.27 -8.76
C PRO A 39 -13.05 22.63 -8.75
N SER A 40 -13.95 23.23 -9.51
CA SER A 40 -15.37 22.93 -9.69
C SER A 40 -15.69 21.57 -10.32
N ILE A 41 -14.81 20.57 -10.18
CA ILE A 41 -14.86 19.30 -10.94
C ILE A 41 -15.76 18.24 -10.26
N LEU A 42 -16.36 18.54 -9.11
CA LEU A 42 -17.34 17.67 -8.44
C LEU A 42 -18.82 18.07 -8.69
N GLN A 43 -19.12 18.94 -9.67
CA GLN A 43 -20.50 19.36 -9.95
C GLN A 43 -21.20 18.62 -11.09
N SER A 44 -20.59 17.59 -11.67
CA SER A 44 -21.18 16.82 -12.78
C SER A 44 -21.07 15.32 -12.56
N PHE A 45 -21.55 14.85 -11.40
CA PHE A 45 -22.02 13.48 -11.28
C PHE A 45 -23.54 13.51 -11.11
N PRO A 46 -24.31 12.88 -12.01
CA PRO A 46 -25.77 12.90 -11.92
C PRO A 46 -26.18 12.21 -10.62
N LEU A 47 -26.91 12.97 -9.80
CA LEU A 47 -27.78 12.40 -8.78
C LEU A 47 -28.78 11.52 -9.52
N ILE A 48 -28.68 10.21 -9.31
CA ILE A 48 -29.74 9.28 -9.69
C ILE A 48 -30.87 9.54 -8.69
N GLU A 49 -31.78 10.44 -9.07
CA GLU A 49 -33.07 10.58 -8.43
C GLU A 49 -33.99 9.43 -8.89
N ASP A 50 -34.68 8.88 -7.89
CA ASP A 50 -35.96 8.19 -7.93
C ASP A 50 -36.12 6.89 -8.74
N SER A 51 -35.92 5.78 -8.02
CA SER A 51 -37.00 4.80 -7.90
C SER A 51 -36.82 3.94 -6.64
N CYS A 52 -36.97 4.56 -5.47
CA CYS A 52 -37.31 3.83 -4.26
C CYS A 52 -38.81 4.03 -4.01
N ALA A 53 -39.60 3.03 -4.39
CA ALA A 53 -40.97 2.91 -3.92
C ALA A 53 -40.95 2.83 -2.38
N VAL A 54 -41.24 3.96 -1.74
CA VAL A 54 -41.49 4.05 -0.30
C VAL A 54 -42.87 3.44 -0.05
N SER A 55 -42.88 2.20 0.45
CA SER A 55 -44.01 1.71 1.24
C SER A 55 -43.68 1.96 2.71
N SER A 56 -44.54 2.76 3.31
CA SER A 56 -44.50 3.21 4.68
C SER A 56 -44.77 2.08 5.69
N THR A 57 -44.14 2.19 6.85
CA THR A 57 -44.64 1.98 8.23
C THR A 57 -43.67 1.20 9.12
N SER A 58 -43.71 1.57 10.41
CA SER A 58 -43.04 0.94 11.56
C SER A 58 -41.69 1.53 11.98
N LYS A 59 -41.77 2.37 13.04
CA LYS A 59 -40.71 2.53 14.04
C LYS A 59 -40.38 1.13 14.60
N GLY A 60 -39.33 0.52 14.07
CA GLY A 60 -38.81 -0.74 14.57
C GLY A 60 -37.43 -0.96 13.98
N ASN A 61 -36.43 -1.02 14.86
CA ASN A 61 -35.10 -1.56 14.65
C ASN A 61 -34.60 -1.51 13.19
N ARG A 62 -33.85 -0.46 12.84
CA ARG A 62 -33.26 -0.28 11.49
C ARG A 62 -32.16 -1.33 11.28
N GLN A 63 -32.57 -2.57 11.06
CA GLN A 63 -31.70 -3.64 10.63
C GLN A 63 -31.19 -3.20 9.27
N ILE A 64 -29.92 -2.80 9.20
CA ILE A 64 -29.28 -2.54 7.92
C ILE A 64 -29.11 -3.91 7.26
N THR A 65 -30.18 -4.44 6.67
CA THR A 65 -30.09 -5.53 5.70
C THR A 65 -29.49 -4.93 4.44
N VAL A 66 -28.18 -4.66 4.48
CA VAL A 66 -27.43 -4.52 3.23
C VAL A 66 -27.60 -5.87 2.55
N ASP A 67 -28.26 -5.90 1.41
CA ASP A 67 -28.26 -7.08 0.55
C ASP A 67 -26.81 -7.53 0.43
N LYS A 68 -26.52 -8.76 0.89
CA LYS A 68 -25.16 -9.30 0.92
C LYS A 68 -24.49 -9.21 -0.46
N ASN A 69 -25.29 -9.31 -1.53
CA ASN A 69 -24.83 -9.19 -2.91
C ASN A 69 -24.43 -7.75 -3.27
N GLN A 70 -24.96 -6.74 -2.59
CA GLN A 70 -24.64 -5.32 -2.84
C GLN A 70 -23.42 -4.82 -2.05
N LEU A 71 -23.08 -5.47 -0.94
CA LEU A 71 -21.98 -5.03 -0.07
C LEU A 71 -20.65 -4.95 -0.83
N ILE A 72 -20.35 -5.97 -1.64
CA ILE A 72 -19.10 -6.02 -2.42
C ILE A 72 -19.00 -4.85 -3.40
N PHE A 73 -20.11 -4.48 -4.06
CA PHE A 73 -20.12 -3.35 -5.00
C PHE A 73 -19.95 -2.01 -4.28
N ARG A 74 -20.50 -1.87 -3.07
CA ARG A 74 -20.31 -0.68 -2.24
C ARG A 74 -18.85 -0.53 -1.80
N ILE A 75 -18.22 -1.62 -1.37
CA ILE A 75 -16.79 -1.64 -1.01
C ILE A 75 -15.95 -1.27 -2.22
N ASN A 76 -16.16 -1.94 -3.36
CA ASN A 76 -15.42 -1.66 -4.59
C ASN A 76 -15.58 -0.21 -5.06
N ARG A 77 -16.77 0.38 -4.88
CA ARG A 77 -17.01 1.80 -5.19
C ARG A 77 -16.18 2.72 -4.29
N VAL A 78 -16.12 2.44 -2.99
CA VAL A 78 -15.31 3.23 -2.04
C VAL A 78 -13.83 3.10 -2.36
N VAL A 79 -13.35 1.88 -2.62
CA VAL A 79 -11.95 1.63 -3.01
C VAL A 79 -11.58 2.44 -4.26
N ARG A 80 -12.38 2.36 -5.33
CA ARG A 80 -12.12 3.11 -6.57
C ARG A 80 -12.11 4.63 -6.36
N ALA A 81 -12.98 5.15 -5.48
CA ALA A 81 -13.00 6.57 -5.16
C ALA A 81 -11.73 7.02 -4.43
N ILE A 82 -11.21 6.20 -3.52
CA ILE A 82 -9.94 6.46 -2.81
C ILE A 82 -8.76 6.37 -3.79
N GLU A 83 -8.74 5.37 -4.66
CA GLU A 83 -7.69 5.23 -5.68
C GLU A 83 -7.60 6.48 -6.56
N ALA A 84 -8.72 6.97 -7.09
CA ALA A 84 -8.79 8.16 -7.95
C ALA A 84 -8.30 9.45 -7.28
N THR A 85 -8.39 9.56 -5.95
CA THR A 85 -7.89 10.74 -5.22
C THR A 85 -6.41 10.63 -4.87
N SER A 86 -5.86 9.42 -4.91
CA SER A 86 -4.48 9.13 -4.52
C SER A 86 -3.47 9.22 -5.68
N GLY A 87 -3.93 9.16 -6.93
CA GLY A 87 -3.10 9.09 -8.13
C GLY A 87 -2.65 7.67 -8.49
N LEU A 88 -3.18 6.65 -7.79
CA LEU A 88 -2.92 5.24 -8.10
C LEU A 88 -3.70 4.77 -9.34
N ASP A 89 -4.75 5.50 -9.75
CA ASP A 89 -5.59 5.19 -10.91
C ASP A 89 -4.87 5.30 -12.25
N GLU A 90 -3.75 6.01 -12.31
CA GLU A 90 -2.87 6.09 -13.50
C GLU A 90 -2.17 4.76 -13.80
N LEU A 91 -2.02 3.88 -12.80
CA LEU A 91 -1.48 2.55 -12.99
C LEU A 91 -2.53 1.60 -13.56
N ASP A 92 -2.11 0.77 -14.51
CA ASP A 92 -2.95 -0.30 -14.99
C ASP A 92 -3.28 -1.32 -13.88
N ILE A 93 -4.30 -2.13 -14.15
CA ILE A 93 -4.88 -3.06 -13.17
C ILE A 93 -3.84 -4.08 -12.67
N SER A 94 -2.96 -4.57 -13.55
CA SER A 94 -1.94 -5.57 -13.21
C SER A 94 -0.83 -4.95 -12.35
N ALA A 95 -0.36 -3.76 -12.73
CA ALA A 95 0.63 -3.00 -11.97
C ALA A 95 0.14 -2.67 -10.56
N ARG A 96 -1.14 -2.26 -10.42
CA ARG A 96 -1.77 -2.07 -9.11
C ARG A 96 -1.87 -3.35 -8.30
N ALA A 97 -2.27 -4.45 -8.92
CA ALA A 97 -2.36 -5.74 -8.23
C ALA A 97 -1.00 -6.21 -7.70
N ILE A 98 0.07 -6.05 -8.50
CA ILE A 98 1.44 -6.34 -8.08
C ILE A 98 1.86 -5.43 -6.92
N LEU A 99 1.61 -4.12 -7.02
CA LEU A 99 1.95 -3.18 -5.94
C LEU A 99 1.22 -3.50 -4.63
N SER A 100 -0.07 -3.81 -4.71
CA SER A 100 -0.86 -4.20 -3.53
C SER A 100 -0.33 -5.49 -2.91
N PHE A 101 0.03 -6.49 -3.72
CA PHE A 101 0.64 -7.72 -3.22
C PHE A 101 1.98 -7.49 -2.51
N ILE A 102 2.80 -6.57 -3.03
CA ILE A 102 4.06 -6.17 -2.36
C ILE A 102 3.76 -5.39 -1.07
N GLY A 103 2.79 -4.49 -1.09
CA GLY A 103 2.36 -3.71 0.07
C GLY A 103 1.82 -4.60 1.19
N GLU A 104 0.99 -5.59 0.87
CA GLU A 104 0.49 -6.60 1.81
C GLU A 104 1.65 -7.36 2.46
N ALA A 105 2.61 -7.84 1.67
CA ALA A 105 3.81 -8.48 2.18
C ALA A 105 4.63 -7.58 3.13
N GLU A 106 4.79 -6.31 2.78
CA GLU A 106 5.48 -5.33 3.62
C GLU A 106 4.75 -5.13 4.97
N THR A 107 3.41 -5.08 4.96
CA THR A 107 2.62 -4.99 6.21
C THR A 107 2.73 -6.24 7.08
N GLU A 108 2.93 -7.41 6.47
CA GLU A 108 3.19 -8.67 7.15
C GLU A 108 4.66 -8.85 7.56
N GLN A 109 5.52 -7.84 7.34
CA GLN A 109 6.97 -7.89 7.58
C GLN A 109 7.67 -9.01 6.79
N ARG A 110 7.10 -9.39 5.63
CA ARG A 110 7.61 -10.41 4.74
C ARG A 110 8.33 -9.75 3.56
N THR A 111 9.57 -10.16 3.34
CA THR A 111 10.34 -9.75 2.16
C THR A 111 9.93 -10.61 0.95
N LEU A 112 9.71 -9.97 -0.20
CA LEU A 112 9.42 -10.65 -1.46
C LEU A 112 10.62 -10.61 -2.39
N ASN A 113 10.89 -11.73 -3.05
CA ASN A 113 11.77 -11.77 -4.21
C ASN A 113 10.99 -11.61 -5.51
N VAL A 114 11.68 -11.23 -6.58
CA VAL A 114 11.11 -11.14 -7.94
C VAL A 114 10.43 -12.45 -8.33
N SER A 115 11.02 -13.59 -7.98
CA SER A 115 10.45 -14.91 -8.24
C SER A 115 9.11 -15.13 -7.54
N ASP A 116 8.93 -14.56 -6.35
CA ASP A 116 7.70 -14.72 -5.56
C ASP A 116 6.57 -13.89 -6.18
N VAL A 117 6.89 -12.68 -6.67
CA VAL A 117 5.94 -11.86 -7.42
C VAL A 117 5.55 -12.53 -8.74
N VAL A 118 6.52 -13.10 -9.47
CA VAL A 118 6.27 -13.83 -10.74
C VAL A 118 5.40 -15.06 -10.53
N LYS A 119 5.52 -15.74 -9.39
CA LYS A 119 4.68 -16.87 -8.99
C LYS A 119 3.39 -16.43 -8.29
N GLY A 120 3.19 -15.14 -8.11
CA GLY A 120 2.04 -14.57 -7.43
C GLY A 120 0.73 -14.79 -8.18
N PRO A 121 -0.41 -14.67 -7.48
CA PRO A 121 -1.70 -15.04 -8.04
C PRO A 121 -2.16 -14.03 -9.09
N GLY A 122 -2.41 -14.52 -10.32
CA GLY A 122 -3.25 -13.82 -11.29
C GLY A 122 -2.62 -12.59 -11.97
N PHE A 123 -1.30 -12.41 -11.92
CA PHE A 123 -0.63 -11.27 -12.58
C PHE A 123 -0.35 -11.48 -14.07
N GLY A 124 -0.49 -12.71 -14.58
CA GLY A 124 -0.27 -13.09 -15.98
C GLY A 124 0.84 -14.12 -16.13
N THR A 125 1.40 -14.21 -17.34
CA THR A 125 2.55 -15.09 -17.61
C THR A 125 3.84 -14.46 -17.07
N ALA A 126 4.84 -15.30 -16.76
CA ALA A 126 6.10 -14.82 -16.20
C ALA A 126 6.76 -13.69 -17.01
N PRO A 127 6.88 -13.75 -18.36
CA PRO A 127 7.45 -12.64 -19.14
C PRO A 127 6.69 -11.33 -18.96
N THR A 128 5.37 -11.38 -18.89
CA THR A 128 4.54 -10.19 -18.65
C THR A 128 4.83 -9.60 -17.28
N VAL A 129 4.89 -10.43 -16.24
CA VAL A 129 5.19 -9.95 -14.88
C VAL A 129 6.59 -9.32 -14.80
N TYR A 130 7.60 -9.90 -15.45
CA TYR A 130 8.94 -9.30 -15.52
C TYR A 130 8.92 -7.93 -16.18
N SER A 131 8.20 -7.80 -17.31
CA SER A 131 8.04 -6.50 -17.98
C SER A 131 7.35 -5.47 -17.07
N ARG A 132 6.29 -5.87 -16.36
CA ARG A 132 5.60 -4.97 -15.43
C ARG A 132 6.45 -4.56 -14.24
N LEU A 133 7.25 -5.47 -13.68
CA LEU A 133 8.20 -5.13 -12.62
C LEU A 133 9.23 -4.12 -13.12
N ALA A 134 9.74 -4.28 -14.34
CA ALA A 134 10.67 -3.31 -14.94
C ALA A 134 10.00 -1.93 -15.15
N GLU A 135 8.75 -1.90 -15.59
CA GLU A 135 7.97 -0.66 -15.74
C GLU A 135 7.74 0.03 -14.38
N LEU A 136 7.35 -0.72 -13.35
CA LEU A 136 7.15 -0.22 -11.99
C LEU A 136 8.45 0.30 -11.37
N GLU A 137 9.57 -0.38 -11.61
CA GLU A 137 10.88 0.07 -11.15
C GLU A 137 11.31 1.35 -11.87
N LYS A 138 11.13 1.41 -13.19
CA LYS A 138 11.42 2.61 -14.01
C LYS A 138 10.56 3.81 -13.58
N ALA A 139 9.29 3.57 -13.26
CA ALA A 139 8.37 4.58 -12.76
C ALA A 139 8.61 4.93 -11.27
N GLY A 140 9.55 4.25 -10.60
CA GLY A 140 9.96 4.56 -9.24
C GLY A 140 8.99 4.09 -8.16
N TRP A 141 8.07 3.18 -8.47
CA TRP A 141 7.14 2.59 -7.49
C TRP A 141 7.79 1.51 -6.64
N ILE A 142 8.68 0.72 -7.26
CA ILE A 142 9.43 -0.33 -6.58
C ILE A 142 10.94 -0.12 -6.77
N LYS A 143 11.71 -0.80 -5.95
CA LYS A 143 13.17 -0.93 -6.09
C LYS A 143 13.55 -2.39 -5.98
N CYS A 144 14.31 -2.89 -6.96
CA CYS A 144 14.90 -4.21 -6.87
C CYS A 144 16.32 -4.12 -6.28
N THR A 145 16.60 -4.84 -5.20
CA THR A 145 17.94 -4.93 -4.62
C THR A 145 18.41 -6.38 -4.55
N PRO A 146 19.71 -6.68 -4.71
CA PRO A 146 20.22 -8.02 -4.46
C PRO A 146 19.84 -8.50 -3.05
N ASP A 147 19.44 -9.77 -2.91
CA ASP A 147 19.16 -10.34 -1.59
C ASP A 147 20.49 -10.52 -0.82
N PRO A 148 20.62 -10.02 0.41
CA PRO A 148 21.81 -10.21 1.23
C PRO A 148 22.08 -11.68 1.59
N ARG A 149 21.07 -12.56 1.52
CA ARG A 149 21.15 -14.00 1.82
C ARG A 149 21.39 -14.83 0.56
N ASP A 150 20.91 -14.37 -0.59
CA ASP A 150 21.09 -15.02 -1.88
C ASP A 150 21.42 -13.98 -2.97
N GLY A 151 22.71 -13.81 -3.28
CA GLY A 151 23.15 -12.84 -4.30
C GLY A 151 22.62 -13.10 -5.71
N ARG A 152 21.98 -14.25 -5.97
CA ARG A 152 21.30 -14.55 -7.24
C ARG A 152 19.85 -14.06 -7.26
N ALA A 153 19.24 -13.90 -6.09
CA ALA A 153 17.89 -13.40 -5.95
C ALA A 153 17.88 -11.87 -5.89
N LYS A 154 16.77 -11.29 -6.32
CA LYS A 154 16.47 -9.86 -6.19
C LYS A 154 15.25 -9.70 -5.30
N GLN A 155 15.41 -8.97 -4.22
CA GLN A 155 14.31 -8.51 -3.38
C GLN A 155 13.60 -7.34 -4.04
N VAL A 156 12.28 -7.31 -3.90
CA VAL A 156 11.42 -6.24 -4.40
C VAL A 156 10.89 -5.46 -3.19
N LEU A 157 11.17 -4.16 -3.16
CA LEU A 157 10.74 -3.27 -2.08
C LEU A 157 9.91 -2.11 -2.61
N LEU A 158 8.92 -1.66 -1.84
CA LEU A 158 8.24 -0.40 -2.11
C LEU A 158 9.19 0.79 -1.91
N THR A 159 9.11 1.77 -2.81
CA THR A 159 9.84 3.02 -2.64
C THR A 159 9.09 3.99 -1.73
N ALA A 160 9.74 5.11 -1.39
CA ALA A 160 9.07 6.21 -0.70
C ALA A 160 7.91 6.83 -1.50
N LEU A 161 7.91 6.71 -2.85
CA LEU A 161 6.76 7.15 -3.65
C LEU A 161 5.55 6.27 -3.34
N ALA A 162 5.68 4.95 -3.52
CA ALA A 162 4.60 4.01 -3.27
C ALA A 162 4.06 4.11 -1.84
N ARG A 163 4.95 4.14 -0.85
CA ARG A 163 4.56 4.26 0.58
C ARG A 163 3.79 5.55 0.86
N ARG A 164 4.20 6.68 0.27
CA ARG A 164 3.47 7.96 0.43
C ARG A 164 2.09 7.91 -0.22
N THR A 165 1.98 7.28 -1.40
CA THR A 165 0.69 7.09 -2.07
C THR A 165 -0.25 6.24 -1.21
N TYR A 166 0.22 5.11 -0.68
CA TYR A 166 -0.59 4.28 0.22
C TYR A 166 -0.95 4.99 1.54
N ALA A 167 -0.04 5.79 2.11
CA ALA A 167 -0.35 6.61 3.28
C ALA A 167 -1.43 7.66 2.98
N LYS A 168 -1.39 8.28 1.80
CA LYS A 168 -2.45 9.20 1.33
C LYS A 168 -3.79 8.46 1.20
N MET A 169 -3.81 7.28 0.57
CA MET A 169 -5.02 6.44 0.48
C MET A 169 -5.60 6.13 1.87
N SER A 170 -4.75 5.77 2.83
CA SER A 170 -5.18 5.49 4.20
C SER A 170 -5.83 6.72 4.86
N SER A 171 -5.22 7.90 4.69
CA SER A 171 -5.79 9.17 5.16
C SER A 171 -7.15 9.48 4.51
N GLU A 172 -7.29 9.31 3.18
CA GLU A 172 -8.56 9.52 2.49
C GLU A 172 -9.63 8.51 2.94
N ALA A 173 -9.25 7.25 3.14
CA ALA A 173 -10.14 6.24 3.70
C ALA A 173 -10.64 6.63 5.10
N GLN A 174 -9.75 7.11 5.97
CA GLN A 174 -10.11 7.56 7.32
C GLN A 174 -11.11 8.74 7.30
N LYS A 175 -10.93 9.70 6.39
CA LYS A 175 -11.85 10.84 6.22
C LYS A 175 -13.25 10.36 5.80
N LEU A 176 -13.33 9.43 4.87
CA LEU A 176 -14.61 8.86 4.42
C LEU A 176 -15.33 8.12 5.55
N VAL A 177 -14.60 7.36 6.36
CA VAL A 177 -15.17 6.68 7.53
C VAL A 177 -15.61 7.67 8.61
N ALA A 178 -14.85 8.74 8.84
CA ALA A 178 -15.20 9.78 9.81
C ALA A 178 -16.44 10.58 9.38
N ALA A 179 -16.55 10.93 8.09
CA ALA A 179 -17.71 11.63 7.53
C ALA A 179 -19.01 10.83 7.61
N GLN A 180 -18.96 9.50 7.68
CA GLN A 180 -20.13 8.64 7.88
C GLN A 180 -20.60 8.57 9.34
N ARG A 181 -19.80 9.07 10.28
CA ARG A 181 -20.10 9.05 11.72
C ARG A 181 -20.61 10.39 12.27
N ALA A 182 -20.50 11.47 11.50
CA ALA A 182 -20.99 12.82 11.83
C ALA A 182 -22.42 13.00 11.30
#